data_AF-A0A8X6GUY7-F1
#
_entry.id   AF-A0A8X6GUY7-F1
#
_cell.length_a   1.000
_cell.length_b   1.000
_cell.length_c   1.000
_cell.angle_alpha   90.00
_cell.angle_beta   90.00
_cell.angle_gamma   90.00
#
_symmetry.space_group_name_H-M   'P 1'
#
loop_
_entity.id
_entity.type
_entity.pdbx_description
1 polymer ?
#
loop_
_entity_poly.entity_id
_entity_poly.type
_entity_poly.pdbx_seq_one_letter_code
_entity_poly.pdbx_strand_id
1 'polypeptide(L)'
;MAKGVKILERKYSDIEKQLSGFIAFVDTFVEDDKEVLSFKLSQFDRLNAKYESVKEEIFTSLSDGEFKNFDGKITTCNEHIEKLEVRLKSLNLKYSKNNNETGSNAVSNVIKPCFRLPELSLPLFNGDIETWFIFKEQFKEIIENCGLNDKQKLQYLQSCLIGIAKHVQTVDDSYDSLFLALEQKFENK
;
A
#
# COMPACT_ATOMS: atom_id res chain seq x y z
N MET A 1 -3.87 -29.81 -15.03
CA MET A 1 -4.26 -28.39 -15.11
C MET A 1 -5.48 -28.09 -14.22
N ALA A 2 -6.64 -28.74 -14.38
CA ALA A 2 -7.86 -28.47 -13.59
C ALA A 2 -7.78 -28.58 -12.04
N LYS A 3 -6.81 -29.32 -11.47
CA LYS A 3 -6.61 -29.39 -10.01
C LYS A 3 -5.97 -28.12 -9.43
N GLY A 4 -5.11 -27.44 -10.18
CA GLY A 4 -4.45 -26.20 -9.74
C GLY A 4 -5.43 -25.04 -9.66
N VAL A 5 -6.25 -24.88 -10.70
CA VAL A 5 -7.33 -23.87 -10.76
C VAL A 5 -8.28 -23.97 -9.57
N LYS A 6 -8.75 -25.18 -9.22
CA LYS A 6 -9.65 -25.38 -8.08
C LYS A 6 -9.01 -25.05 -6.72
N ILE A 7 -7.70 -25.23 -6.58
CA ILE A 7 -6.97 -24.86 -5.36
C ILE A 7 -6.88 -23.34 -5.27
N LEU A 8 -6.59 -22.66 -6.38
CA LEU A 8 -6.55 -21.21 -6.46
C LEU A 8 -7.92 -20.60 -6.18
N GLU A 9 -9.00 -21.14 -6.75
CA GLU A 9 -10.37 -20.70 -6.45
C GLU A 9 -10.71 -20.82 -4.95
N ARG A 10 -10.25 -21.89 -4.30
CA ARG A 10 -10.48 -22.10 -2.88
C ARG A 10 -9.72 -21.10 -2.02
N LYS A 11 -8.42 -20.90 -2.32
CA LYS A 11 -7.59 -19.86 -1.67
C LYS A 11 -8.21 -18.47 -1.84
N TYR A 12 -8.71 -18.18 -3.03
CA TYR A 12 -9.34 -16.92 -3.37
C TYR A 12 -10.65 -16.69 -2.59
N SER A 13 -11.52 -17.72 -2.56
CA SER A 13 -12.76 -17.68 -1.81
C SER A 13 -12.55 -17.51 -0.29
N ASP A 14 -11.48 -18.11 0.24
CA ASP A 14 -11.08 -17.92 1.65
C ASP A 14 -10.62 -16.48 1.94
N ILE A 15 -9.97 -15.82 0.98
CA ILE A 15 -9.58 -14.40 1.08
C ILE A 15 -10.81 -13.50 0.98
N GLU A 16 -11.71 -13.74 0.02
CA GLU A 16 -12.97 -13.01 -0.12
C GLU A 16 -13.80 -13.06 1.17
N LYS A 17 -13.94 -14.25 1.76
CA LYS A 17 -14.67 -14.42 3.03
C LYS A 17 -14.04 -13.63 4.17
N GLN A 18 -12.71 -13.60 4.24
CA GLN A 18 -11.99 -12.81 5.24
C GLN A 18 -12.15 -11.32 5.00
N LEU A 19 -12.09 -10.87 3.74
CA LEU A 19 -12.33 -9.47 3.35
C LEU A 19 -13.76 -9.04 3.70
N SER A 20 -14.78 -9.84 3.40
CA SER A 20 -16.16 -9.55 3.81
C SER A 20 -16.30 -9.45 5.33
N GLY A 21 -15.61 -10.31 6.08
CA GLY A 21 -15.56 -10.23 7.54
C GLY A 21 -14.88 -8.95 8.06
N PHE A 22 -13.85 -8.47 7.36
CA PHE A 22 -13.21 -7.19 7.63
C PHE A 22 -14.12 -6.00 7.31
N ILE A 23 -14.82 -6.04 6.18
CA ILE A 23 -15.79 -4.99 5.79
C ILE A 23 -16.88 -4.88 6.85
N ALA A 24 -17.49 -6.00 7.23
CA ALA A 24 -18.52 -6.04 8.27
C ALA A 24 -17.98 -5.54 9.62
N PHE A 25 -16.73 -5.89 9.97
CA PHE A 25 -16.08 -5.37 11.16
C PHE A 25 -15.89 -3.86 11.09
N VAL A 26 -15.38 -3.32 9.99
CA VAL A 26 -15.13 -1.89 9.81
C VAL A 26 -16.44 -1.09 9.77
N ASP A 27 -17.51 -1.64 9.19
CA ASP A 27 -18.84 -1.03 9.17
C ASP A 27 -19.52 -1.03 10.54
N THR A 28 -19.21 -2.00 11.41
CA THR A 28 -19.74 -2.11 12.78
C THR A 28 -18.82 -1.51 13.85
N PHE A 29 -17.60 -1.15 13.49
CA PHE A 29 -16.62 -0.61 14.41
C PHE A 29 -17.00 0.82 14.85
N VAL A 30 -17.19 0.99 16.15
CA VAL A 30 -17.44 2.27 16.80
C VAL A 30 -16.13 2.74 17.44
N GLU A 31 -15.83 4.03 17.23
CA GLU A 31 -14.54 4.75 17.37
C GLU A 31 -13.85 4.77 18.76
N ASP A 32 -13.87 3.71 19.57
CA ASP A 32 -13.29 3.78 20.94
C ASP A 32 -12.13 2.81 21.27
N ASP A 33 -11.81 1.81 20.45
CA ASP A 33 -10.83 0.76 20.84
C ASP A 33 -9.57 0.71 19.95
N LYS A 34 -8.56 1.52 20.31
CA LYS A 34 -7.31 1.72 19.55
C LYS A 34 -6.48 0.45 19.40
N GLU A 35 -6.46 -0.41 20.42
CA GLU A 35 -5.71 -1.68 20.38
C GLU A 35 -6.39 -2.68 19.44
N VAL A 36 -7.73 -2.68 19.40
CA VAL A 36 -8.49 -3.49 18.44
C VAL A 36 -8.25 -3.00 17.01
N LEU A 37 -8.19 -1.68 16.79
CA LEU A 37 -7.90 -1.13 15.47
C LEU A 37 -6.48 -1.47 15.00
N SER A 38 -5.46 -1.36 15.85
CA SER A 38 -4.07 -1.69 15.51
C SER A 38 -3.89 -3.18 15.21
N PHE A 39 -4.51 -4.04 16.02
CA PHE A 39 -4.51 -5.48 15.77
C PHE A 39 -5.20 -5.83 14.44
N LYS A 40 -6.32 -5.16 14.12
CA LYS A 40 -7.05 -5.34 12.86
C LYS A 40 -6.27 -4.87 11.65
N LEU A 41 -5.49 -3.78 11.76
CA LEU A 41 -4.56 -3.33 10.73
C LEU A 41 -3.52 -4.41 10.42
N SER A 42 -2.84 -4.95 11.44
CA SER A 42 -1.85 -6.01 11.22
C SER A 42 -2.46 -7.29 10.62
N GLN A 43 -3.68 -7.62 10.99
CA GLN A 43 -4.42 -8.76 10.42
C GLN A 43 -4.81 -8.49 8.96
N PHE A 44 -5.16 -7.25 8.61
CA PHE A 44 -5.42 -6.83 7.24
C PHE A 44 -4.15 -6.87 6.39
N ASP A 45 -3.02 -6.35 6.88
CA ASP A 45 -1.74 -6.39 6.17
C ASP A 45 -1.33 -7.84 5.83
N ARG A 46 -1.51 -8.76 6.79
CA ARG A 46 -1.24 -10.18 6.58
C ARG A 46 -2.18 -10.82 5.56
N LEU A 47 -3.44 -10.38 5.51
CA LEU A 47 -4.41 -10.83 4.52
C LEU A 47 -4.05 -10.29 3.13
N ASN A 48 -3.65 -9.02 3.03
CA ASN A 48 -3.24 -8.39 1.80
C ASN A 48 -1.99 -9.06 1.21
N ALA A 49 -1.01 -9.40 2.05
CA ALA A 49 0.17 -10.16 1.62
C ALA A 49 -0.19 -11.56 1.05
N LYS A 50 -1.16 -12.26 1.67
CA LYS A 50 -1.66 -13.54 1.13
C LYS A 50 -2.39 -13.34 -0.20
N TYR A 51 -3.15 -12.25 -0.33
CA TYR A 51 -3.85 -11.92 -1.56
C TYR A 51 -2.90 -11.67 -2.72
N GLU A 52 -1.89 -10.82 -2.53
CA GLU A 52 -0.87 -10.55 -3.56
C GLU A 52 -0.12 -11.83 -3.95
N SER A 53 0.21 -12.70 -2.98
CA SER A 53 0.83 -14.01 -3.29
C SER A 53 -0.06 -14.90 -4.15
N VAL A 54 -1.37 -14.97 -3.89
CA VAL A 54 -2.31 -15.77 -4.68
C VAL A 54 -2.53 -15.15 -6.05
N LYS A 55 -2.54 -13.82 -6.15
CA LYS A 55 -2.67 -13.08 -7.42
C LYS A 55 -1.47 -13.33 -8.34
N GLU A 56 -0.26 -13.30 -7.80
CA GLU A 56 0.97 -13.69 -8.52
C GLU A 56 0.93 -15.16 -8.96
N GLU A 57 0.46 -16.07 -8.09
CA GLU A 57 0.30 -17.50 -8.42
C GLU A 57 -0.72 -17.70 -9.55
N ILE A 58 -1.82 -16.94 -9.57
CA ILE A 58 -2.81 -16.92 -10.65
C ILE A 58 -2.20 -16.41 -11.95
N PHE A 59 -1.48 -15.29 -11.91
CA PHE A 59 -0.86 -14.66 -13.09
C PHE A 59 0.21 -15.56 -13.74
N THR A 60 0.98 -16.28 -12.92
CA THR A 60 2.08 -17.13 -13.39
C THR A 60 1.64 -18.54 -13.78
N SER A 61 0.56 -19.06 -13.18
CA SER A 61 0.17 -20.47 -13.34
C SER A 61 -1.00 -20.70 -14.29
N LEU A 62 -1.77 -19.67 -14.66
CA LEU A 62 -2.97 -19.81 -15.49
C LEU A 62 -2.75 -19.34 -16.93
N SER A 63 -3.46 -19.97 -17.85
CA SER A 63 -3.57 -19.50 -19.25
C SER A 63 -4.54 -18.32 -19.37
N ASP A 64 -4.42 -17.50 -20.41
CA ASP A 64 -5.27 -16.31 -20.63
C ASP A 64 -6.79 -16.60 -20.55
N GLY A 65 -7.22 -17.77 -21.01
CA GLY A 65 -8.62 -18.22 -20.95
C GLY A 65 -9.08 -18.55 -19.53
N GLU A 66 -8.19 -19.07 -18.68
CA GLU A 66 -8.47 -19.37 -17.27
C GLU A 66 -8.35 -18.12 -16.39
N PHE A 67 -7.44 -17.21 -16.73
CA PHE A 67 -7.26 -15.92 -16.06
C PHE A 67 -8.53 -15.06 -16.14
N LYS A 68 -9.22 -15.05 -17.28
CA LYS A 68 -10.47 -14.31 -17.47
C LYS A 68 -11.58 -14.69 -16.46
N ASN A 69 -11.54 -15.91 -15.91
CA ASN A 69 -12.49 -16.35 -14.87
C ASN A 69 -12.14 -15.79 -13.47
N PHE A 70 -10.91 -15.33 -13.28
CA PHE A 70 -10.44 -14.68 -12.06
C PHE A 70 -10.36 -13.17 -12.16
N ASP A 71 -10.23 -12.61 -13.37
CA ASP A 71 -10.08 -11.17 -13.62
C ASP A 71 -11.18 -10.33 -12.92
N GLY A 72 -12.44 -10.74 -13.05
CA GLY A 72 -13.56 -10.10 -12.35
C GLY A 72 -13.47 -10.23 -10.83
N LYS A 73 -13.08 -11.40 -10.32
CA LYS A 73 -12.91 -11.63 -8.87
C LYS A 73 -11.76 -10.79 -8.30
N ILE A 74 -10.63 -10.72 -9.03
CA ILE A 74 -9.45 -9.87 -8.77
C ILE A 74 -9.84 -8.41 -8.68
N THR A 75 -10.66 -7.95 -9.62
CA THR A 75 -11.15 -6.58 -9.62
C THR A 75 -11.98 -6.28 -8.37
N THR A 76 -12.98 -7.12 -8.07
CA THR A 76 -13.82 -6.95 -6.88
C THR A 76 -13.05 -7.03 -5.56
N CYS A 77 -12.06 -7.92 -5.43
CA CYS A 77 -11.21 -7.94 -4.24
C CYS A 77 -10.34 -6.71 -4.11
N ASN A 78 -9.76 -6.19 -5.20
CA ASN A 78 -8.96 -4.97 -5.16
C ASN A 78 -9.82 -3.80 -4.65
N GLU A 79 -11.04 -3.63 -5.16
CA GLU A 79 -11.98 -2.58 -4.72
C GLU A 79 -12.31 -2.69 -3.22
N HIS A 80 -12.52 -3.93 -2.74
CA HIS A 80 -12.77 -4.19 -1.32
C HIS A 80 -11.56 -3.88 -0.42
N ILE A 81 -10.36 -4.24 -0.87
CA ILE A 81 -9.09 -3.95 -0.19
C ILE A 81 -8.89 -2.43 -0.12
N GLU A 82 -9.07 -1.72 -1.23
CA GLU A 82 -8.92 -0.27 -1.29
C GLU A 82 -9.92 0.44 -0.36
N LYS A 83 -11.20 0.04 -0.39
CA LYS A 83 -12.22 0.60 0.49
C LYS A 83 -11.88 0.39 1.98
N LEU A 84 -11.37 -0.80 2.32
CA LEU A 84 -10.93 -1.10 3.69
C LEU A 84 -9.71 -0.26 4.09
N GLU A 85 -8.70 -0.15 3.23
CA GLU A 85 -7.53 0.69 3.49
C GLU A 85 -7.92 2.15 3.75
N VAL A 86 -8.77 2.73 2.89
CA VAL A 86 -9.23 4.11 3.04
C VAL A 86 -9.94 4.29 4.38
N ARG A 87 -10.82 3.35 4.74
CA ARG A 87 -11.60 3.46 5.97
C ARG A 87 -10.75 3.25 7.23
N LEU A 88 -9.82 2.29 7.20
CA LEU A 88 -8.88 2.04 8.28
C LEU A 88 -7.89 3.20 8.47
N LYS A 89 -7.36 3.76 7.38
CA LYS A 89 -6.52 4.97 7.41
C LYS A 89 -7.30 6.17 7.95
N SER A 90 -8.57 6.34 7.54
CA SER A 90 -9.44 7.40 8.05
C SER A 90 -9.71 7.26 9.56
N LEU A 91 -9.98 6.05 10.04
CA LEU A 91 -10.16 5.78 11.47
C LEU A 91 -8.87 6.11 12.24
N ASN A 92 -7.72 5.62 11.78
CA ASN A 92 -6.42 5.89 12.41
C ASN A 92 -6.09 7.40 12.46
N LEU A 93 -6.42 8.15 11.39
CA LEU A 93 -6.24 9.61 11.34
C LEU A 93 -7.13 10.36 12.35
N LYS A 94 -8.37 9.91 12.57
CA LYS A 94 -9.25 10.50 13.59
C LYS A 94 -8.71 10.32 15.01
N TYR A 95 -8.17 9.13 15.34
CA TYR A 95 -7.52 8.88 16.63
C TYR A 95 -6.25 9.71 16.85
N SER A 96 -5.52 10.04 15.79
CA SER A 96 -4.32 10.89 15.87
C SER A 96 -4.67 12.35 16.18
N LYS A 97 -5.89 12.81 15.87
CA LYS A 97 -6.38 14.17 16.20
C LYS A 97 -6.97 14.28 17.61
N ASN A 98 -7.61 13.24 18.14
CA ASN A 98 -8.25 13.27 19.48
C ASN A 98 -7.30 13.31 20.69
N ASN A 99 -5.97 13.29 20.49
CA ASN A 99 -5.00 13.34 21.60
C ASN A 99 -4.43 14.74 21.88
N ASN A 100 -4.86 15.80 21.19
CA ASN A 100 -4.27 17.15 21.33
C ASN A 100 -5.27 18.23 21.73
N GLU A 101 -6.21 17.93 22.62
CA GLU A 101 -7.00 18.96 23.27
C GLU A 101 -7.13 18.70 24.76
N THR A 102 -6.02 18.88 25.49
CA THR A 102 -6.05 19.57 26.79
C THR A 102 -4.68 20.16 27.11
N GLY A 103 -4.61 21.50 27.12
CA GLY A 103 -3.88 22.23 28.16
C GLY A 103 -2.35 22.38 28.06
N SER A 104 -1.95 23.66 27.97
CA SER A 104 -0.78 24.27 28.61
C SER A 104 0.47 24.54 27.77
N ASN A 105 0.61 25.84 27.52
CA ASN A 105 1.83 26.62 27.31
C ASN A 105 3.10 26.00 27.92
N ALA A 106 4.11 25.74 27.10
CA ALA A 106 5.49 26.11 27.38
C ALA A 106 6.35 25.91 26.12
N VAL A 107 7.09 26.96 25.80
CA VAL A 107 8.20 27.01 24.86
C VAL A 107 9.17 25.84 25.07
N SER A 108 9.57 25.16 23.98
CA SER A 108 10.92 24.62 23.73
C SER A 108 10.94 23.75 22.46
N ASN A 109 11.81 24.13 21.53
CA ASN A 109 12.29 23.39 20.35
C ASN A 109 11.26 22.60 19.53
N VAL A 110 10.82 23.26 18.46
CA VAL A 110 10.09 22.74 17.32
C VAL A 110 10.86 21.59 16.64
N ILE A 111 10.68 20.37 17.15
CA ILE A 111 10.59 19.20 16.27
C ILE A 111 9.22 19.35 15.65
N LYS A 112 9.15 19.85 14.41
CA LYS A 112 7.90 19.85 13.65
C LYS A 112 7.43 18.39 13.60
N PRO A 113 6.32 17.99 14.22
CA PRO A 113 5.68 16.80 13.73
C PRO A 113 5.11 17.25 12.37
N CYS A 114 5.55 16.60 11.28
CA CYS A 114 4.94 16.78 9.98
C CYS A 114 3.51 16.20 10.05
N PHE A 115 2.65 16.90 10.78
CA PHE A 115 1.22 16.70 10.83
C PHE A 115 0.66 17.47 9.64
N ARG A 116 -0.07 16.71 8.82
CA ARG A 116 -0.74 17.08 7.59
C ARG A 116 0.16 16.97 6.36
N LEU A 117 0.36 15.73 5.91
CA LEU A 117 0.34 15.53 4.47
C LEU A 117 -0.99 16.09 3.95
N PRO A 118 -0.96 17.05 3.01
CA PRO A 118 -2.12 17.31 2.20
C PRO A 118 -2.53 16.00 1.53
N GLU A 119 -3.78 15.93 1.12
CA GLU A 119 -4.38 14.92 0.27
C GLU A 119 -3.68 14.86 -1.11
N LEU A 120 -2.36 14.60 -1.14
CA LEU A 120 -1.52 14.52 -2.32
C LEU A 120 -1.47 13.05 -2.74
N SER A 121 -2.07 12.77 -3.88
CA SER A 121 -1.83 11.61 -4.74
C SER A 121 -0.45 10.98 -4.51
N LEU A 122 -0.41 9.76 -3.98
CA LEU A 122 0.77 8.90 -4.07
C LEU A 122 1.23 8.93 -5.54
N PRO A 123 2.41 9.49 -5.85
CA PRO A 123 2.84 9.58 -7.24
C PRO A 123 3.14 8.15 -7.69
N LEU A 124 2.27 7.61 -8.54
CA LEU A 124 2.40 6.26 -9.05
C LEU A 124 3.30 6.28 -10.28
N PHE A 125 4.32 5.45 -10.28
CA PHE A 125 5.24 5.31 -11.40
C PHE A 125 5.10 3.93 -12.01
N ASN A 126 4.58 3.86 -13.24
CA ASN A 126 4.37 2.62 -14.00
C ASN A 126 5.58 2.16 -14.81
N GLY A 127 6.63 2.98 -14.88
CA GLY A 127 7.80 2.76 -15.74
C GLY A 127 7.80 3.61 -17.02
N ASP A 128 6.96 4.64 -17.11
CA ASP A 128 6.93 5.55 -18.24
C ASP A 128 7.99 6.66 -18.12
N ILE A 129 8.96 6.65 -19.04
CA ILE A 129 10.10 7.57 -19.07
C ILE A 129 9.63 9.04 -19.13
N GLU A 130 8.55 9.34 -19.83
CA GLU A 130 8.03 10.72 -19.95
C GLU A 130 7.56 11.27 -18.58
N THR A 131 7.11 10.38 -17.69
CA THR A 131 6.64 10.72 -16.35
C THR A 131 7.72 10.58 -15.28
N TRP A 132 8.89 10.04 -15.61
CA TRP A 132 9.98 9.78 -14.66
C TRP A 132 10.46 11.04 -13.96
N PHE A 133 10.68 12.11 -14.70
CA PHE A 133 11.14 13.39 -14.15
C PHE A 133 10.13 13.99 -13.17
N ILE A 134 8.83 13.95 -13.53
CA ILE A 134 7.73 14.44 -12.70
C ILE A 134 7.64 13.63 -11.41
N PHE A 135 7.70 12.29 -11.52
CA PHE A 135 7.72 11.39 -10.36
C PHE A 135 8.90 11.70 -9.43
N LYS A 136 10.11 11.86 -9.98
CA LYS A 136 11.35 12.11 -9.23
C LYS A 136 11.28 13.42 -8.44
N GLU A 137 10.78 14.50 -9.05
CA GLU A 137 10.59 15.79 -8.35
C GLU A 137 9.55 15.67 -7.23
N GLN A 138 8.36 15.11 -7.53
CA GLN A 138 7.30 14.94 -6.54
C GLN A 138 7.74 14.07 -5.37
N PHE A 139 8.47 12.98 -5.66
CA PHE A 139 8.98 12.08 -4.63
C PHE A 139 9.97 12.80 -3.72
N LYS A 140 10.94 13.55 -4.27
CA LYS A 140 11.91 14.32 -3.47
C LYS A 140 11.23 15.35 -2.57
N GLU A 141 10.24 16.08 -3.09
CA GLU A 141 9.48 17.06 -2.31
C GLU A 141 8.78 16.39 -1.11
N ILE A 142 8.19 15.21 -1.31
CA ILE A 142 7.53 14.45 -0.24
C ILE A 142 8.54 13.99 0.81
N ILE A 143 9.68 13.43 0.40
CA ILE A 143 10.71 12.94 1.34
C ILE A 143 11.30 14.10 2.17
N GLU A 144 11.58 15.25 1.54
CA GLU A 144 12.11 16.43 2.20
C GLU A 144 11.09 17.05 3.17
N ASN A 145 9.82 17.09 2.79
CA ASN A 145 8.76 17.66 3.64
C ASN A 145 8.38 16.73 4.80
N CYS A 146 8.39 15.41 4.58
CA CYS A 146 8.00 14.43 5.61
C CYS A 146 9.12 14.04 6.57
N GLY A 147 10.39 14.25 6.21
CA GLY A 147 11.53 13.90 7.05
C GLY A 147 11.61 12.39 7.34
N LEU A 148 11.33 11.55 6.34
CA LEU A 148 11.30 10.10 6.47
C LEU A 148 12.70 9.51 6.72
N ASN A 149 12.78 8.42 7.50
CA ASN A 149 14.01 7.64 7.64
C ASN A 149 14.25 6.74 6.42
N ASP A 150 15.47 6.23 6.23
CA ASP A 150 15.83 5.52 4.99
C ASP A 150 14.99 4.26 4.73
N LYS A 151 14.56 3.55 5.78
CA LYS A 151 13.66 2.40 5.65
C LYS A 151 12.26 2.81 5.22
N GLN A 152 11.75 3.93 5.73
CA GLN A 152 10.47 4.51 5.34
C GLN A 152 10.53 5.04 3.90
N LYS A 153 11.63 5.69 3.50
CA LYS A 153 11.85 6.12 2.11
C LYS A 153 11.79 4.93 1.15
N LEU A 154 12.44 3.82 1.50
CA LEU A 154 12.43 2.60 0.70
C LEU A 154 11.01 2.01 0.56
N GLN A 155 10.31 1.82 1.68
CA GLN A 155 8.93 1.30 1.65
C GLN A 155 7.98 2.21 0.88
N TYR A 156 8.17 3.52 1.01
CA TYR A 156 7.38 4.51 0.30
C TYR A 156 7.67 4.46 -1.21
N LEU A 157 8.95 4.42 -1.60
CA LEU A 157 9.38 4.25 -2.99
C LEU A 157 8.76 2.98 -3.59
N GLN A 158 8.90 1.83 -2.94
CA GLN A 158 8.32 0.56 -3.40
C GLN A 158 6.80 0.61 -3.57
N SER A 159 6.10 1.35 -2.71
CA SER A 159 4.64 1.52 -2.78
C SER A 159 4.20 2.42 -3.94
N CYS A 160 5.07 3.33 -4.37
CA CYS A 160 4.84 4.19 -5.53
C CYS A 160 5.11 3.49 -6.88
N LEU A 161 5.91 2.42 -6.89
CA LEU A 161 6.24 1.69 -8.11
C LEU A 161 5.11 0.71 -8.47
N ILE A 162 4.55 0.87 -9.66
CA ILE A 162 3.54 -0.02 -10.25
C ILE A 162 4.01 -0.52 -11.61
N GLY A 163 3.29 -1.50 -12.18
CA GLY A 163 3.58 -2.02 -13.53
C GLY A 163 5.02 -2.50 -13.70
N ILE A 164 5.70 -1.97 -14.73
CA ILE A 164 7.05 -2.38 -15.13
C ILE A 164 8.10 -1.86 -14.14
N ALA A 165 7.85 -0.72 -13.49
CA ALA A 165 8.74 -0.15 -12.50
C ALA A 165 8.78 -0.95 -11.19
N LYS A 166 7.67 -1.63 -10.81
CA LYS A 166 7.62 -2.53 -9.64
C LYS A 166 8.58 -3.72 -9.76
N HIS A 167 8.94 -4.09 -10.99
CA HIS A 167 9.80 -5.23 -11.30
C HIS A 167 11.29 -4.86 -11.34
N VAL A 168 11.65 -3.63 -11.00
CA VAL A 168 13.05 -3.20 -10.90
C VAL A 168 13.66 -3.82 -9.65
N GLN A 169 14.47 -4.85 -9.86
CA GLN A 169 15.24 -5.52 -8.81
C GLN A 169 16.56 -4.80 -8.60
N THR A 170 16.97 -4.69 -7.34
CA THR A 170 18.24 -4.07 -6.94
C THR A 170 19.16 -5.08 -6.27
N VAL A 171 20.43 -4.73 -6.18
CA VAL A 171 21.45 -5.59 -5.58
C VAL A 171 21.30 -5.64 -4.06
N ASP A 172 20.73 -4.59 -3.46
CA ASP A 172 20.47 -4.48 -2.03
C ASP A 172 19.14 -3.77 -1.72
N ASP A 173 18.55 -4.13 -0.58
CA ASP A 173 17.29 -3.60 -0.04
C ASP A 173 17.51 -2.23 0.64
N SER A 174 18.06 -1.28 -0.10
CA SER A 174 18.26 0.09 0.36
C SER A 174 17.59 1.10 -0.57
N TYR A 175 17.19 2.24 0.00
CA TYR A 175 16.56 3.32 -0.75
C TYR A 175 17.45 3.81 -1.90
N ASP A 176 18.72 4.09 -1.60
CA ASP A 176 19.67 4.63 -2.57
C ASP A 176 19.87 3.69 -3.77
N SER A 177 19.97 2.39 -3.52
CA SER A 177 20.14 1.42 -4.59
C SER A 177 18.90 1.26 -5.46
N LEU A 178 17.71 1.23 -4.85
CA LEU A 178 16.45 1.21 -5.60
C LEU A 178 16.24 2.47 -6.42
N PHE A 179 16.51 3.63 -5.84
CA PHE A 179 16.39 4.90 -6.53
C PHE A 179 17.38 5.01 -7.70
N LEU A 180 18.64 4.61 -7.48
CA LEU A 180 19.67 4.60 -8.51
C LEU A 180 19.35 3.63 -9.65
N ALA A 181 18.83 2.44 -9.34
CA ALA A 181 18.43 1.47 -10.36
C ALA A 181 17.28 2.00 -11.24
N LEU A 182 16.36 2.76 -10.65
CA LEU A 182 15.31 3.43 -11.41
C LEU A 182 15.87 4.58 -12.26
N GLU A 183 16.76 5.41 -11.71
CA GLU A 183 17.46 6.47 -12.46
C GLU A 183 18.21 5.87 -13.65
N GLN A 184 19.03 4.83 -13.46
CA GLN A 184 19.78 4.21 -14.56
C GLN A 184 18.88 3.61 -15.64
N LYS A 185 17.69 3.12 -15.26
CA LYS A 185 16.77 2.44 -16.19
C LYS A 185 15.86 3.42 -16.95
N PHE A 186 15.48 4.53 -16.32
CA PHE A 186 14.47 5.45 -16.85
C PHE A 186 15.00 6.86 -17.17
N GLU A 187 16.17 7.26 -16.65
CA GLU A 187 16.84 8.54 -16.99
C GLU A 187 17.76 8.40 -18.21
N ASN A 188 18.15 7.17 -18.56
CA ASN A 188 19.20 6.91 -19.55
C ASN A 188 18.67 6.54 -20.95
N LYS A 189 17.47 7.00 -21.33
CA LYS A 189 16.83 6.66 -22.60
C LYS A 189 16.21 7.86 -23.30
#